data_AF-A0A0L6U7K3-F1
#
_entry.id   AF-A0A0L6U7K3-F1
#
_cell.length_a   1.000
_cell.length_b   1.000
_cell.length_c   1.000
_cell.angle_alpha   90.00
_cell.angle_beta   90.00
_cell.angle_gamma   90.00
#
_symmetry.space_group_name_H-M   'P 1'
#
loop_
_entity.id
_entity.type
_entity.pdbx_description
1 polymer ?
#
loop_
_entity_poly.entity_id
_entity_poly.type
_entity_poly.pdbx_seq_one_letter_code
_entity_poly.pdbx_strand_id
1 'polypeptide(L)'
;AQNPDNRDMRGRSDLAISGRLSSLLKGNARRWFNDVRIANGRQPWSWWKEQIINKWGNPAWRYKLENKFDERIFHCKKNLLNCL
;
A
#
# COMPACT_ATOMS: atom_id res chain seq x y z
N ALA A 1 26.63 -3.03 24.97
CA ALA A 1 26.29 -1.62 24.68
C ALA A 1 25.24 -1.60 23.58
N GLN A 2 24.04 -1.08 23.87
CA GLN A 2 22.96 -0.91 22.88
C GLN A 2 23.22 0.36 22.06
N ASN A 3 23.05 0.27 20.74
CA ASN A 3 23.32 1.32 19.75
C ASN A 3 22.34 2.51 19.92
N PRO A 4 22.81 3.77 20.01
CA PRO A 4 21.98 4.91 20.45
C PRO A 4 21.04 5.55 19.40
N ASP A 5 20.95 5.02 18.18
CA ASP A 5 20.20 5.63 17.07
C ASP A 5 18.70 5.28 17.02
N ASN A 6 18.03 5.24 18.17
CA ASN A 6 16.61 4.87 18.24
C ASN A 6 15.77 5.85 19.06
N ARG A 7 16.13 7.14 18.98
CA ARG A 7 15.43 8.24 19.65
C ARG A 7 15.04 9.30 18.64
N ASP A 8 13.96 9.07 17.87
CA ASP A 8 12.94 10.12 17.72
C ASP A 8 11.59 9.70 17.08
N MET A 9 10.51 10.27 17.67
CA MET A 9 9.11 10.43 17.21
C MET A 9 8.12 9.22 17.25
N ARG A 10 7.34 9.14 18.34
CA ARG A 10 6.06 8.38 18.51
C ARG A 10 6.16 6.85 18.30
N GLY A 11 6.85 6.19 19.22
CA GLY A 11 7.15 4.75 19.19
C GLY A 11 5.95 3.81 19.20
N ARG A 12 5.55 3.35 18.01
CA ARG A 12 5.05 1.98 17.84
C ARG A 12 6.21 1.14 17.35
N SER A 13 6.47 -0.01 17.95
CA SER A 13 7.50 -0.93 17.46
C SER A 13 7.27 -1.23 15.97
N ASP A 14 8.33 -1.40 15.19
CA ASP A 14 8.24 -1.79 13.77
C ASP A 14 7.33 -3.00 13.54
N LEU A 15 7.32 -3.91 14.52
CA LEU A 15 6.44 -5.07 14.56
C LEU A 15 4.96 -4.68 14.73
N ALA A 16 4.66 -3.67 15.57
CA ALA A 16 3.31 -3.15 15.74
C ALA A 16 2.83 -2.39 14.48
N ILE A 17 3.73 -1.69 13.79
CA ILE A 17 3.38 -1.01 12.53
C ILE A 17 3.05 -2.03 11.44
N SER A 18 3.95 -3.01 11.22
CA SER A 18 3.74 -4.07 10.22
C SER A 18 2.54 -4.95 10.56
N GLY A 19 2.27 -5.24 11.83
CA GLY A 19 1.07 -5.97 12.26
C GLY A 19 -0.24 -5.25 11.94
N ARG A 20 -0.27 -3.90 12.05
CA ARG A 20 -1.45 -3.08 11.73
C ARG A 20 -1.77 -3.02 10.24
N LEU A 21 -0.83 -3.35 9.35
CA LEU A 21 -1.12 -3.39 7.91
C LEU A 21 -2.24 -4.38 7.57
N SER A 22 -2.34 -5.49 8.30
CA SER A 22 -3.37 -6.51 8.07
C SER A 22 -4.80 -5.99 8.24
N SER A 23 -5.00 -4.97 9.08
CA SER A 23 -6.30 -4.35 9.34
C SER A 23 -6.56 -3.11 8.48
N LEU A 24 -5.50 -2.40 8.05
CA LEU A 24 -5.61 -1.24 7.19
C LEU A 24 -5.85 -1.61 5.72
N LEU A 25 -5.18 -2.65 5.24
CA LEU A 25 -5.28 -3.07 3.85
C LEU A 25 -6.58 -3.83 3.61
N LYS A 26 -7.22 -3.57 2.46
CA LYS A 26 -8.48 -4.19 2.05
C LYS A 26 -8.34 -4.85 0.68
N GLY A 27 -9.21 -5.83 0.42
CA GLY A 27 -9.28 -6.54 -0.86
C GLY A 27 -7.92 -7.07 -1.34
N ASN A 28 -7.55 -6.71 -2.57
CA ASN A 28 -6.31 -7.16 -3.22
C ASN A 28 -5.03 -6.75 -2.46
N ALA A 29 -5.04 -5.62 -1.76
CA ALA A 29 -3.87 -5.17 -1.01
C ALA A 29 -3.64 -6.03 0.25
N ARG A 30 -4.73 -6.46 0.91
CA ARG A 30 -4.64 -7.38 2.07
C ARG A 30 -4.14 -8.76 1.65
N ARG A 31 -4.63 -9.27 0.51
CA ARG A 31 -4.17 -10.55 -0.05
C ARG A 31 -2.67 -10.50 -0.34
N TRP A 32 -2.21 -9.48 -1.07
CA TRP A 32 -0.79 -9.28 -1.34
C TRP A 32 0.04 -9.21 -0.06
N PHE A 33 -0.40 -8.46 0.96
CA PHE A 33 0.33 -8.35 2.22
C PHE A 33 0.47 -9.70 2.92
N ASN A 34 -0.60 -10.51 2.95
CA ASN A 34 -0.56 -11.84 3.54
C ASN A 34 0.39 -12.77 2.78
N ASP A 35 0.34 -12.77 1.45
CA ASP A 35 1.21 -13.60 0.61
C ASP A 35 2.70 -13.25 0.84
N VAL A 36 3.02 -11.96 0.84
CA VAL A 36 4.39 -11.47 1.10
C VAL A 36 4.85 -11.83 2.51
N ARG A 37 3.97 -11.69 3.51
CA ARG A 37 4.27 -12.03 4.91
C ARG A 37 4.49 -13.52 5.12
N ILE A 38 3.73 -14.37 4.44
CA ILE A 38 3.91 -15.83 4.50
C ILE A 38 5.24 -16.23 3.87
N ALA A 39 5.58 -15.65 2.71
CA ALA A 39 6.80 -15.99 1.98
C ALA A 39 8.09 -15.49 2.66
N ASN A 40 8.07 -14.31 3.29
CA ASN A 40 9.28 -13.64 3.79
C ASN A 40 9.37 -13.60 5.33
N GLY A 41 8.35 -14.08 6.03
CA GLY A 41 8.31 -14.10 7.49
C GLY A 41 8.20 -12.71 8.14
N ARG A 42 8.83 -12.54 9.31
CA ARG A 42 8.85 -11.27 10.05
C ARG A 42 9.96 -10.39 9.52
N GLN A 43 9.59 -9.19 9.05
CA GLN A 43 10.51 -8.22 8.47
C GLN A 43 10.34 -6.84 9.13
N PRO A 44 11.40 -6.02 9.21
CA PRO A 44 11.35 -4.67 9.77
C PRO A 44 10.50 -3.72 8.92
N TRP A 45 10.11 -2.57 9.49
CA TRP A 45 9.26 -1.61 8.78
C TRP A 45 9.96 -0.98 7.57
N SER A 46 11.29 -0.80 7.64
CA SER A 46 12.12 -0.37 6.50
C SER A 46 11.92 -1.22 5.26
N TRP A 47 11.99 -2.55 5.43
CA TRP A 47 11.78 -3.51 4.35
C TRP A 47 10.35 -3.44 3.80
N TRP A 48 9.34 -3.36 4.68
CA TRP A 48 7.95 -3.23 4.24
C TRP A 48 7.71 -1.96 3.43
N LYS A 49 8.34 -0.83 3.79
CA LYS A 49 8.26 0.41 3.00
C LYS A 49 8.77 0.19 1.58
N GLU A 50 9.89 -0.48 1.40
CA GLU A 50 10.44 -0.79 0.07
C GLU A 50 9.50 -1.68 -0.74
N GLN A 51 8.91 -2.72 -0.15
CA GLN A 51 7.97 -3.58 -0.85
C GLN A 51 6.71 -2.84 -1.30
N ILE A 52 6.18 -1.96 -0.43
CA ILE A 52 5.01 -1.11 -0.74
C ILE A 52 5.35 -0.17 -1.91
N ILE A 53 6.52 0.48 -1.87
CA ILE A 53 6.99 1.38 -2.94
C ILE A 53 7.22 0.62 -4.25
N ASN A 54 7.81 -0.57 -4.20
CA ASN A 54 8.03 -1.36 -5.41
C ASN A 54 6.72 -1.85 -6.02
N LYS A 55 5.72 -2.19 -5.20
CA LYS A 55 4.43 -2.68 -5.67
C LYS A 55 3.50 -1.59 -6.20
N TRP A 56 3.44 -0.44 -5.51
CA TRP A 56 2.46 0.62 -5.77
C TRP A 56 3.08 2.00 -6.03
N GLY A 57 4.37 2.16 -5.79
CA GLY A 57 5.10 3.40 -6.07
C GLY A 57 5.81 3.41 -7.43
N ASN A 58 5.82 2.29 -8.16
CA ASN A 58 6.51 2.21 -9.45
C ASN A 58 5.77 3.01 -10.56
N PRO A 59 6.49 3.56 -11.56
CA PRO A 59 5.89 4.35 -12.63
C PRO A 59 4.80 3.61 -13.42
N ALA A 60 4.96 2.31 -13.67
CA ALA A 60 3.97 1.51 -14.38
C ALA A 60 2.64 1.37 -13.61
N TRP A 61 2.70 1.32 -12.28
CA TRP A 61 1.52 1.28 -11.43
C TRP A 61 0.84 2.64 -11.38
N ARG A 62 1.61 3.74 -11.32
CA ARG A 62 1.09 5.11 -11.42
C ARG A 62 0.36 5.31 -12.74
N TYR A 63 0.99 4.93 -13.86
CA TYR A 63 0.38 4.98 -15.19
C TYR A 63 -0.92 4.14 -15.27
N LYS A 64 -0.93 2.95 -14.68
CA LYS A 64 -2.15 2.12 -14.59
C LYS A 64 -3.25 2.76 -13.75
N LEU A 65 -2.90 3.52 -12.72
CA LEU A 65 -3.85 4.26 -11.89
C LEU A 65 -4.43 5.45 -12.65
N GLU A 66 -3.58 6.22 -13.34
CA GLU A 66 -3.95 7.34 -14.20
C GLU A 66 -4.94 6.89 -15.28
N ASN A 67 -4.61 5.85 -16.04
CA ASN A 67 -5.51 5.29 -17.07
C ASN A 67 -6.86 4.85 -16.50
N LYS A 68 -6.87 4.20 -15.32
CA LYS A 68 -8.13 3.80 -14.67
C LYS A 68 -8.96 4.98 -14.17
N PHE A 69 -8.31 6.06 -13.77
CA PHE A 69 -8.99 7.29 -13.37
C PHE A 69 -9.64 7.94 -14.58
N ASP A 70 -8.91 8.05 -15.69
CA ASP A 70 -9.43 8.58 -16.95
C ASP A 70 -10.61 7.74 -17.47
N GLU A 71 -10.48 6.41 -17.52
CA GLU A 71 -11.57 5.49 -17.91
C GLU A 71 -12.85 5.68 -17.05
N ARG A 72 -12.70 5.94 -15.75
CA ARG A 72 -13.83 6.20 -14.85
C ARG A 72 -14.47 7.57 -15.09
N ILE A 73 -13.68 8.59 -15.42
CA ILE A 73 -14.21 9.91 -15.83
C ILE A 73 -15.02 9.77 -17.13
N PHE A 74 -14.54 8.98 -18.10
CA PHE A 74 -15.29 8.72 -19.34
C PHE A 74 -16.59 7.94 -19.10
N HIS A 75 -16.65 7.08 -18.08
CA HIS A 75 -17.90 6.40 -17.70
C HIS A 75 -18.95 7.35 -17.10
N CYS A 76 -18.53 8.41 -16.42
CA CYS A 76 -19.45 9.43 -15.88
C CYS A 76 -20.10 10.24 -17.02
N LYS A 77 -19.37 10.51 -18.11
CA LYS A 77 -19.90 11.26 -19.27
C LYS A 77 -20.86 10.46 -20.17
N LYS A 78 -20.76 9.13 -20.21
CA LYS A 78 -21.70 8.29 -21.00
C LYS A 78 -23.11 8.18 -20.39
N ASN A 79 -23.26 8.45 -19.09
CA ASN A 79 -24.56 8.37 -18.42
C ASN A 79 -25.33 9.70 -18.36
N LEU A 80 -24.77 10.79 -18.88
CA LEU A 80 -25.47 12.09 -18.95
C LEU A 80 -26.50 12.17 -20.10
N LEU A 81 -26.70 11.08 -20.84
CA LEU A 81 -27.75 10.92 -21.85
C LEU A 81 -28.97 10.13 -21.35
N ASN A 82 -28.95 9.60 -20.11
CA ASN A 82 -30.08 8.87 -19.50
C ASN A 82 -30.59 9.52 -18.20
N CYS A 83 -30.26 10.78 -17.95
CA CYS A 83 -30.81 11.58 -16.85
C CYS A 83 -31.53 12.84 -17.38
N LEU A 84 -32.36 12.67 -18.42
CA LEU A 84 -33.42 13.62 -18.79
C LEU A 84 -34.78 13.01 -18.44
#